data_AF-A0A3S4ZV62-F1
#
_entry.id   AF-A0A3S4ZV62-F1
#
_cell.length_a   1.000
_cell.length_b   1.000
_cell.length_c   1.000
_cell.angle_alpha   90.00
_cell.angle_beta   90.00
_cell.angle_gamma   90.00
#
_symmetry.space_group_name_H-M   'P 1'
#
loop_
_entity.id
_entity.type
_entity.pdbx_description
1 polymer ?
#
loop_
_entity_poly.entity_id
_entity_poly.type
_entity_poly.pdbx_seq_one_letter_code
_entity_poly.pdbx_strand_id
1 'polypeptide(L)'
;MGSLEAMRQYSTSQARYFSDADIIKVAQGVSGSIVDRGSVHMLVPYLATGVQHGLQQMGASSLAKLHSMALSGELRFERRSPSAQIEGGVHSLHS
;
A
#
# COMPACT_ATOMS: atom_id res chain seq x y z
N MET A 1 5.44 -1.84 -13.61
CA MET A 1 6.35 -1.64 -14.77
C MET A 1 6.84 -2.97 -15.37
N GLY A 2 6.85 -4.09 -14.63
CA GLY A 2 7.32 -5.38 -15.14
C GLY A 2 6.27 -6.23 -15.87
N SER A 3 5.20 -5.60 -16.38
CA SER A 3 4.27 -6.26 -17.30
C SER A 3 4.83 -6.21 -18.71
N LEU A 4 4.41 -7.14 -19.57
CA LEU A 4 4.87 -7.16 -20.97
C LEU A 4 4.55 -5.86 -21.71
N GLU A 5 3.40 -5.24 -21.41
CA GLU A 5 3.01 -3.96 -22.01
C GLU A 5 3.96 -2.82 -21.60
N ALA A 6 4.28 -2.72 -20.31
CA ALA A 6 5.19 -1.70 -19.82
C ALA A 6 6.63 -1.94 -20.27
N MET A 7 7.09 -3.19 -20.35
CA MET A 7 8.39 -3.55 -20.91
C MET A 7 8.51 -3.22 -22.40
N ARG A 8 7.42 -3.36 -23.19
CA ARG A 8 7.40 -2.95 -24.61
C ARG A 8 7.49 -1.43 -24.78
N GLN A 9 6.86 -0.67 -23.89
CA GLN A 9 6.79 0.79 -24.00
C GLN A 9 8.02 1.50 -23.43
N TYR A 10 8.68 0.94 -22.42
CA TYR A 10 9.76 1.62 -21.71
C TYR A 10 10.98 0.71 -21.51
N SER A 11 12.13 1.11 -22.05
CA SER A 11 13.41 0.40 -21.85
C SER A 11 13.87 0.39 -20.39
N THR A 12 13.57 1.44 -19.63
CA THR A 12 13.84 1.51 -18.18
C THR A 12 13.07 0.46 -17.39
N SER A 13 11.93 -0.02 -17.90
CA SER A 13 11.21 -1.15 -17.31
C SER A 13 11.98 -2.44 -17.52
N GLN A 14 12.50 -2.69 -18.72
CA GLN A 14 13.30 -3.90 -18.99
C GLN A 14 14.57 -3.95 -18.11
N ALA A 15 15.26 -2.82 -17.93
CA ALA A 15 16.45 -2.69 -17.08
C ALA A 15 16.15 -2.97 -15.60
N ARG A 16 15.04 -2.44 -15.07
CA ARG A 16 14.66 -2.60 -13.65
C ARG A 16 14.28 -4.04 -13.31
N TYR A 17 13.76 -4.81 -14.26
CA TYR A 17 13.42 -6.21 -14.08
C TYR A 17 14.46 -7.16 -14.70
N PHE A 18 15.68 -6.65 -14.95
CA PHE A 18 16.86 -7.40 -15.44
C PHE A 18 16.60 -8.20 -16.71
N SER A 19 15.61 -7.80 -17.50
CA SER A 19 15.17 -8.52 -18.68
C SER A 19 15.84 -7.97 -19.95
N ASP A 20 16.73 -6.98 -19.87
CA ASP A 20 17.31 -6.29 -21.04
C ASP A 20 18.02 -7.25 -22.00
N ALA A 21 18.85 -8.15 -21.46
CA ALA A 21 19.64 -9.11 -22.24
C ALA A 21 18.83 -10.33 -22.70
N ASP A 22 17.63 -10.53 -22.14
CA ASP A 22 16.82 -11.71 -22.44
C ASP A 22 16.12 -11.57 -23.79
N ILE A 23 16.28 -12.59 -24.63
CA ILE A 23 15.57 -12.68 -25.92
C ILE A 23 14.08 -12.95 -25.66
N ILE A 24 13.76 -13.78 -24.67
CA ILE A 24 12.39 -14.11 -24.25
C ILE A 24 12.09 -13.31 -22.98
N LYS A 25 11.17 -12.35 -23.08
CA LYS A 25 10.77 -11.54 -21.91
C LYS A 25 9.76 -12.32 -21.06
N VAL A 26 10.06 -12.50 -19.77
CA VAL A 26 9.17 -13.12 -18.78
C VAL A 26 8.50 -12.03 -17.95
N ALA A 27 7.17 -12.03 -17.89
CA ALA A 27 6.42 -11.06 -17.11
C ALA A 27 6.64 -11.27 -15.60
N GLN A 28 6.93 -10.19 -14.87
CA GLN A 28 7.00 -10.17 -13.39
C GLN A 28 5.92 -9.27 -12.77
N GLY A 29 5.04 -8.75 -13.61
CA GLY A 29 3.89 -7.94 -13.24
C GLY A 29 2.74 -8.15 -14.21
N VAL A 30 1.57 -7.70 -13.78
CA VAL A 30 0.34 -7.77 -14.55
C VAL A 30 -0.06 -6.39 -15.04
N SER A 31 -0.81 -6.35 -16.14
CA SER A 31 -1.56 -5.18 -16.56
C SER A 31 -3.02 -5.34 -16.15
N GLY A 32 -3.64 -4.26 -15.67
CA GLY A 32 -5.03 -4.26 -15.23
C GLY A 32 -5.59 -2.85 -15.16
N SER A 33 -6.91 -2.74 -15.19
CA SER A 33 -7.63 -1.47 -15.04
C SER A 33 -8.12 -1.30 -13.60
N ILE A 34 -8.18 -0.05 -13.15
CA ILE A 34 -8.67 0.33 -11.82
C ILE A 34 -9.75 1.40 -12.03
N VAL A 35 -10.80 1.37 -11.22
CA VAL A 35 -11.87 2.37 -11.24
C VAL A 35 -11.31 3.74 -10.84
N ASP A 36 -11.79 4.80 -11.49
CA ASP A 36 -11.43 6.17 -11.14
C ASP A 36 -11.73 6.47 -9.66
N ARG A 37 -10.80 7.15 -9.00
CA ARG A 37 -10.86 7.55 -7.59
C ARG A 37 -11.06 9.07 -7.42
N GLY A 38 -11.17 9.81 -8.53
CA GLY A 38 -11.33 11.26 -8.53
C GLY A 38 -10.01 12.00 -8.34
N SER A 39 -10.12 13.31 -8.07
CA SER A 39 -8.97 14.22 -8.02
C SER A 39 -8.03 13.92 -6.86
N VAL A 40 -6.72 13.97 -7.14
CA VAL A 40 -5.64 13.87 -6.13
C VAL A 40 -5.75 14.97 -5.07
N HIS A 41 -6.26 16.15 -5.45
CA HIS A 41 -6.49 17.25 -4.50
C HIS A 41 -7.54 16.93 -3.43
N MET A 42 -8.40 15.94 -3.65
CA MET A 42 -9.33 15.43 -2.65
C MET A 42 -8.77 14.19 -1.94
N LEU A 43 -8.16 13.27 -2.69
CA LEU A 43 -7.66 12.01 -2.16
C LEU A 43 -6.49 12.19 -1.18
N VAL A 44 -5.53 13.07 -1.49
CA VAL A 44 -4.33 13.25 -0.67
C VAL A 44 -4.66 13.87 0.69
N PRO A 45 -5.45 14.95 0.80
CA PRO A 45 -5.88 15.47 2.09
C PRO A 45 -6.67 14.44 2.91
N TYR A 46 -7.55 13.66 2.27
CA TYR A 46 -8.29 12.59 2.94
C TYR A 46 -7.36 11.56 3.60
N LEU A 47 -6.35 11.08 2.86
CA LEU A 47 -5.35 10.15 3.39
C LEU A 47 -4.52 10.79 4.51
N ALA A 48 -4.10 12.05 4.36
CA ALA A 48 -3.32 12.76 5.36
C ALA A 48 -4.08 12.88 6.69
N THR A 49 -5.36 13.28 6.65
CA THR A 49 -6.22 13.36 7.84
C THR A 49 -6.43 11.98 8.47
N GLY A 50 -6.64 10.94 7.65
CA GLY A 50 -6.75 9.56 8.15
C GLY A 50 -5.50 9.09 8.91
N VAL A 51 -4.30 9.39 8.38
CA VAL A 51 -3.04 9.09 9.05
C VAL A 51 -2.90 9.89 10.36
N GLN A 52 -3.28 11.17 10.37
CA GLN A 52 -3.27 12.01 11.58
C GLN A 52 -4.19 11.44 12.67
N HIS A 53 -5.41 11.02 12.31
CA HIS A 53 -6.32 10.36 13.25
C HIS A 53 -5.73 9.06 13.79
N GLY A 54 -5.07 8.26 12.94
CA GLY A 54 -4.36 7.06 13.39
C GLY A 54 -3.24 7.37 14.39
N LEU A 55 -2.45 8.40 14.14
CA LEU A 55 -1.43 8.87 15.08
C LEU A 55 -2.03 9.28 16.43
N GLN A 56 -3.13 10.02 16.40
CA GLN A 56 -3.85 10.41 17.61
C GLN A 56 -4.36 9.21 18.40
N GLN A 57 -4.97 8.22 17.74
CA GLN A 57 -5.45 6.99 18.39
C GLN A 57 -4.32 6.20 19.05
N MET A 58 -3.13 6.22 18.47
CA MET A 58 -1.92 5.60 19.04
C MET A 58 -1.22 6.47 20.10
N GLY A 59 -1.64 7.72 20.30
CA GLY A 59 -1.01 8.65 21.26
C GLY A 59 0.28 9.32 20.76
N ALA A 60 0.56 9.27 19.45
CA ALA A 60 1.70 9.89 18.83
C ALA A 60 1.35 11.28 18.25
N SER A 61 2.12 12.31 18.58
CA SER A 61 1.94 13.67 18.04
C SER A 61 2.70 13.91 16.73
N SER A 62 3.58 12.98 16.35
CA SER A 62 4.36 13.05 15.12
C SER A 62 4.83 11.65 14.70
N LEU A 63 5.26 11.51 13.45
CA LEU A 63 5.88 10.28 12.96
C LEU A 63 7.16 9.95 13.73
N ALA A 64 7.98 10.96 14.06
CA ALA A 64 9.20 10.77 14.84
C ALA A 64 8.90 10.19 16.23
N LYS A 65 7.85 10.68 16.91
CA LYS A 65 7.40 10.14 18.20
C LYS A 65 6.88 8.71 18.04
N LEU A 66 6.11 8.41 16.98
CA LEU A 66 5.64 7.04 16.72
C LEU A 66 6.82 6.07 16.57
N HIS A 67 7.86 6.45 15.82
CA HIS A 67 9.07 5.65 15.67
C HIS A 67 9.81 5.46 17.00
N SER A 68 9.93 6.49 17.83
CA SER A 68 10.56 6.34 19.14
C SER A 68 9.76 5.42 20.07
N MET A 69 8.42 5.51 20.06
CA MET A 69 7.53 4.62 20.83
C MET A 69 7.65 3.16 20.37
N ALA A 70 7.84 2.92 19.07
CA ALA A 70 8.06 1.58 18.53
C ALA A 70 9.40 0.99 18.98
N LEU A 71 10.48 1.79 18.94
CA LEU A 71 11.81 1.36 19.35
C LEU A 71 11.94 1.17 20.87
N SER A 72 11.25 1.99 21.67
CA SER A 72 11.23 1.86 23.13
C SER A 72 10.35 0.70 23.63
N GLY A 73 9.47 0.17 22.78
CA GLY A 73 8.50 -0.88 23.14
C GLY A 73 7.23 -0.36 23.84
N GLU A 74 7.07 0.97 23.95
CA GLU A 74 5.86 1.64 24.43
C GLU A 74 4.67 1.35 23.50
N LEU A 75 4.91 1.37 22.18
CA LEU A 75 3.92 0.96 21.19
C LEU A 75 3.77 -0.57 21.19
N ARG A 76 2.53 -1.04 21.31
CA ARG A 76 2.19 -2.47 21.34
C ARG A 76 1.45 -2.88 20.07
N PHE A 77 1.67 -4.10 19.63
CA PHE A 77 1.00 -4.70 18.49
C PHE A 77 0.38 -6.03 18.89
N GLU A 78 -0.76 -6.34 18.28
CA GLU A 78 -1.46 -7.61 18.47
C GLU A 78 -1.62 -8.33 17.14
N ARG A 79 -1.34 -9.63 17.11
CA ARG A 79 -1.45 -10.42 15.88
C ARG A 79 -2.88 -10.90 15.72
N ARG A 80 -3.51 -10.58 14.58
CA ARG A 80 -4.89 -10.99 14.30
C ARG A 80 -4.94 -12.30 13.53
N SER A 81 -5.75 -13.25 14.01
CA SER A 81 -6.09 -14.47 13.27
C SER A 81 -6.91 -14.15 12.01
N PRO A 82 -7.03 -15.08 11.04
CA PRO A 82 -7.89 -14.87 9.88
C PRO A 82 -9.34 -14.54 10.25
N SER A 83 -9.91 -15.24 11.24
CA SER A 83 -11.27 -14.96 11.74
C SER A 83 -11.39 -13.55 12.34
N ALA A 84 -10.41 -13.13 13.14
CA ALA A 84 -10.41 -11.79 13.72
C ALA A 84 -10.28 -10.69 12.65
N GLN A 85 -9.63 -10.95 11.51
CA GLN A 85 -9.57 -10.00 10.39
C GLN A 85 -10.92 -9.88 9.67
N ILE A 86 -11.62 -11.00 9.46
CA ILE A 86 -12.98 -11.02 8.88
C ILE A 86 -13.93 -10.22 9.76
N GLU A 87 -13.89 -10.44 11.07
CA GLU A 87 -14.67 -9.68 12.06
C GLU A 87 -14.29 -8.18 12.11
N GLY A 88 -13.04 -7.84 11.79
CA GLY A 88 -12.61 -6.44 11.70
C GLY A 88 -13.11 -5.67 10.49
N GLY A 89 -13.56 -6.37 9.46
CA GLY A 89 -14.10 -5.78 8.24
C GLY A 89 -15.60 -5.48 8.34
N VAL A 90 -16.20 -5.13 7.20
CA VAL A 90 -17.66 -5.06 7.10
C VAL A 90 -18.21 -6.49 6.98
N HIS A 91 -19.09 -6.89 7.88
CA HIS A 91 -19.71 -8.22 7.88
C HIS A 91 -21.15 -8.18 8.44
N SER A 92 -21.91 -9.25 8.23
CA SER A 92 -23.26 -9.45 8.80
C SER A 92 -24.30 -8.37 8.46
N LEU A 93 -24.31 -7.87 7.21
CA LEU A 93 -25.30 -6.90 6.71
C LEU A 93 -26.12 -7.49 5.56
N HIS A 94 -27.39 -7.10 5.47
CA HIS A 94 -28.24 -7.32 4.29
C HIS A 94 -28.13 -6.09 3.36
N SER A 95 -28.18 -6.32 2.05
CA SER A 95 -28.02 -5.30 1.00
C SER A 95 -29.24 -5.23 0.08
#